data_AF-A0A2H1ZE34-F1
#
_entry.id   AF-A0A2H1ZE34-F1
#
_cell.length_a   1.000
_cell.length_b   1.000
_cell.length_c   1.000
_cell.angle_alpha   90.00
_cell.angle_beta   90.00
_cell.angle_gamma   90.00
#
_symmetry.space_group_name_H-M   'P 1'
#
loop_
_entity.id
_entity.type
_entity.pdbx_description
1 polymer ?
#
loop_
_entity_poly.entity_id
_entity_poly.type
_entity_poly.pdbx_seq_one_letter_code
_entity_poly.pdbx_strand_id
1 'polypeptide(L)'
;MGNALTFLYGKCCKPTTTDDSLGPHGVSAATVGVSALAHDLFNFEITSQVPEGLGRYVQSSRKAQANWYRKILEAWKQAKPPPQTAEEASRLVTDILKRNQKADVEGLLSFYGLPLSHTLVEVTVEAPVSLPEGILFEFQTLPVDPKAVADGDTITVYVSTSEPVVSSSVPREVNLAAVQRAKAREKRNYPKADELHQKIIDSGYRVLNIENEEVLARKFRIRLR
;
A
#
# COMPACT_ATOMS: atom_id res chain seq x y z
N MET A 1 -5.66 -16.17 55.90
CA MET A 1 -4.48 -15.64 55.19
C MET A 1 -4.23 -16.55 54.02
N GLY A 2 -4.47 -16.04 52.80
CA GLY A 2 -4.59 -16.82 51.57
C GLY A 2 -3.26 -17.19 50.94
N ASN A 3 -3.27 -18.34 50.27
CA ASN A 3 -2.14 -19.14 49.83
C ASN A 3 -1.28 -18.52 48.72
N ALA A 4 0.01 -18.82 48.79
CA ALA A 4 0.98 -18.65 47.72
C ALA A 4 0.95 -19.84 46.76
N LEU A 5 0.93 -19.57 45.45
CA LEU A 5 1.43 -20.47 44.41
C LEU A 5 2.21 -19.65 43.38
N THR A 6 3.51 -19.89 43.34
CA THR A 6 4.44 -19.47 42.31
C THR A 6 4.89 -20.74 41.61
N PHE A 7 4.75 -20.87 40.29
CA PHE A 7 5.60 -21.76 39.49
C PHE A 7 5.58 -21.35 38.00
N LEU A 8 6.75 -20.86 37.55
CA LEU A 8 7.47 -21.03 36.26
C LEU A 8 6.72 -20.84 34.93
N TYR A 9 7.05 -19.80 34.15
CA TYR A 9 8.18 -19.72 33.19
C TYR A 9 8.07 -20.68 32.00
N GLY A 10 7.55 -20.16 30.88
CA GLY A 10 7.65 -20.73 29.54
C GLY A 10 7.98 -19.61 28.55
N LYS A 11 9.18 -19.68 27.98
CA LYS A 11 9.89 -18.64 27.24
C LYS A 11 9.51 -18.65 25.74
N CYS A 12 9.73 -17.50 25.11
CA CYS A 12 10.02 -17.27 23.68
C CYS A 12 8.88 -17.37 22.66
N CYS A 13 8.58 -16.23 22.00
CA CYS A 13 8.70 -16.08 20.55
C CYS A 13 9.01 -14.61 20.20
N LYS A 14 10.03 -14.42 19.35
CA LYS A 14 10.44 -13.16 18.70
C LYS A 14 9.57 -12.92 17.45
N PRO A 15 9.63 -11.73 16.81
CA PRO A 15 8.55 -11.22 15.98
C PRO A 15 8.49 -11.94 14.63
N THR A 16 7.28 -12.12 14.10
CA THR A 16 7.06 -12.60 12.74
C THR A 16 5.93 -11.79 12.13
N THR A 17 6.34 -10.94 11.19
CA THR A 17 5.59 -10.43 10.04
C THR A 17 4.67 -11.50 9.47
N THR A 18 3.34 -11.35 9.57
CA THR A 18 2.41 -11.79 8.53
C THR A 18 1.02 -11.20 8.72
N ASP A 19 0.42 -10.91 7.57
CA ASP A 19 -1.00 -10.96 7.26
C ASP A 19 -1.92 -9.85 7.76
N ASP A 20 -2.47 -9.16 6.76
CA ASP A 20 -3.80 -8.57 6.74
C ASP A 20 -4.86 -9.62 7.15
N SER A 21 -4.91 -9.93 8.44
CA SER A 21 -5.90 -10.85 9.00
C SER A 21 -7.25 -10.14 9.06
N LEU A 22 -8.04 -10.30 7.99
CA LEU A 22 -9.47 -10.03 7.96
C LEU A 22 -10.15 -10.71 9.17
N GLY A 23 -10.71 -9.90 10.06
CA GLY A 23 -11.46 -10.40 11.23
C GLY A 23 -12.76 -11.11 10.84
N PRO A 24 -13.48 -11.71 11.80
CA PRO A 24 -14.64 -12.59 11.58
C PRO A 24 -15.85 -11.95 10.86
N HIS A 25 -15.78 -10.66 10.52
CA HIS A 25 -16.84 -9.88 9.88
C HIS A 25 -16.39 -9.16 8.59
N GLY A 26 -15.24 -9.48 8.00
CA GLY A 26 -14.81 -8.88 6.73
C GLY A 26 -14.50 -7.38 6.80
N VAL A 27 -14.29 -6.85 8.01
CA VAL A 27 -13.92 -5.44 8.23
C VAL A 27 -12.39 -5.37 8.26
N SER A 28 -11.80 -4.63 7.31
CA SER A 28 -10.36 -4.36 7.30
C SER A 28 -9.94 -3.62 8.57
N ALA A 29 -8.74 -3.90 9.09
CA ALA A 29 -8.19 -3.23 10.28
C ALA A 29 -8.22 -1.69 10.15
N ALA A 30 -8.09 -1.19 8.92
CA ALA A 30 -8.20 0.23 8.60
C ALA A 30 -9.60 0.81 8.87
N THR A 31 -10.67 0.07 8.54
CA THR A 31 -12.06 0.47 8.82
C THR A 31 -12.38 0.38 10.32
N VAL A 32 -11.80 -0.60 11.02
CA VAL A 32 -11.88 -0.70 12.49
C VAL A 32 -11.24 0.54 13.14
N GLY A 33 -10.10 1.00 12.63
CA GLY A 33 -9.40 2.20 13.11
C GLY A 33 -10.22 3.48 13.06
N VAL A 34 -10.92 3.73 11.94
CA VAL A 34 -11.79 4.91 11.76
C VAL A 34 -12.95 4.93 12.75
N SER A 35 -13.61 3.77 12.93
CA SER A 35 -14.71 3.64 13.89
C SER A 35 -14.27 3.81 15.35
N ALA A 36 -13.09 3.30 15.71
CA ALA A 36 -12.50 3.48 17.03
C ALA A 36 -12.17 4.97 17.30
N LEU A 37 -11.57 5.67 16.33
CA LEU A 37 -11.33 7.10 16.44
C LEU A 37 -12.63 7.89 16.58
N ALA A 38 -13.65 7.59 15.78
CA ALA A 38 -14.96 8.24 15.89
C ALA A 38 -15.59 8.02 17.28
N HIS A 39 -15.55 6.80 17.78
CA HIS A 39 -16.08 6.46 19.11
C HIS A 39 -15.38 7.25 20.23
N ASP A 40 -14.06 7.32 20.20
CA ASP A 40 -13.28 8.06 21.19
C ASP A 40 -13.49 9.57 21.10
N LEU A 41 -13.70 10.12 19.90
CA LEU A 41 -14.04 11.53 19.71
C LEU A 41 -15.42 11.86 20.32
N PHE A 42 -16.42 11.00 20.17
CA PHE A 42 -17.73 11.17 20.80
C PHE A 42 -17.67 10.97 22.32
N ASN A 43 -16.89 10.01 22.81
CA ASN A 43 -16.65 9.84 24.24
C ASN A 43 -15.93 11.05 24.84
N PHE A 44 -14.97 11.63 24.11
CA PHE A 44 -14.30 12.87 24.52
C PHE A 44 -15.27 14.05 24.58
N GLU A 45 -16.26 14.14 23.69
CA GLU A 45 -17.30 15.17 23.77
C GLU A 45 -18.09 15.10 25.09
N ILE A 46 -18.41 13.89 25.54
CA ILE A 46 -19.22 13.65 26.75
C ILE A 46 -18.37 13.80 28.03
N THR A 47 -17.14 13.28 28.01
CA THR A 47 -16.32 13.13 29.22
C THR A 47 -15.16 14.11 29.31
N SER A 48 -14.78 14.75 28.20
CA SER A 48 -13.54 15.53 28.05
C SER A 48 -12.27 14.76 28.42
N GLN A 49 -12.32 13.42 28.39
CA GLN A 49 -11.19 12.55 28.70
C GLN A 49 -10.62 11.91 27.42
N VAL A 50 -9.30 11.86 27.34
CA VAL A 50 -8.56 11.21 26.25
C VAL A 50 -8.29 9.74 26.61
N PRO A 51 -8.13 8.84 25.62
CA PRO A 51 -7.91 7.42 25.87
C PRO A 51 -6.68 7.16 26.75
N GLU A 52 -6.81 6.28 27.75
CA GLU A 52 -5.76 6.01 28.75
C GLU A 52 -4.49 5.38 28.15
N GLY A 53 -4.60 4.73 26.99
CA GLY A 53 -3.49 4.12 26.26
C GLY A 53 -2.72 5.07 25.34
N LEU A 54 -3.29 6.23 24.98
CA LEU A 54 -2.74 7.11 23.95
C LEU A 54 -1.38 7.69 24.35
N GLY A 55 -1.20 8.02 25.63
CA GLY A 55 0.05 8.57 26.16
C GLY A 55 1.26 7.64 26.07
N ARG A 56 1.08 6.36 25.70
CA ARG A 56 2.20 5.44 25.40
C ARG A 56 2.75 5.61 23.99
N TYR A 57 1.96 6.20 23.09
CA TYR A 57 2.28 6.37 21.69
C TYR A 57 2.74 7.79 21.37
N VAL A 58 2.38 8.77 22.20
CA VAL A 58 2.69 10.19 21.97
C VAL A 58 3.51 10.80 23.10
N GLN A 59 4.36 11.76 22.76
CA GLN A 59 5.25 12.46 23.69
C GLN A 59 4.56 13.68 24.32
N SER A 60 3.46 14.14 23.71
CA SER A 60 2.63 15.22 24.22
C SER A 60 1.96 14.90 25.56
N SER A 61 1.95 15.88 26.47
CA SER A 61 1.24 15.79 27.76
C SER A 61 -0.27 15.55 27.58
N ARG A 62 -0.93 14.95 28.57
CA ARG A 62 -2.40 14.72 28.54
C ARG A 62 -3.23 16.00 28.30
N LYS A 63 -2.73 17.17 28.74
CA LYS A 63 -3.38 18.46 28.49
C LYS A 63 -3.25 18.91 27.03
N ALA A 64 -2.06 18.75 26.43
CA ALA A 64 -1.89 18.91 25.00
C ALA A 64 -2.78 17.90 24.25
N GLN A 65 -2.92 16.70 24.83
CA GLN A 65 -3.75 15.66 24.27
C GLN A 65 -5.28 15.98 24.32
N ALA A 66 -5.74 16.82 25.23
CA ALA A 66 -7.14 17.26 25.19
C ALA A 66 -7.35 18.34 24.10
N ASN A 67 -6.34 19.19 23.87
CA ASN A 67 -6.46 20.34 22.97
C ASN A 67 -6.51 19.94 21.50
N TRP A 68 -5.65 19.03 21.06
CA TRP A 68 -5.73 18.45 19.72
C TRP A 68 -7.00 17.59 19.48
N TYR A 69 -7.50 16.81 20.45
CA TYR A 69 -8.78 16.06 20.32
C TYR A 69 -9.96 17.01 20.13
N ARG A 70 -9.98 18.14 20.84
CA ARG A 70 -10.97 19.19 20.63
C ARG A 70 -10.96 19.70 19.19
N LYS A 71 -9.77 19.99 18.64
CA LYS A 71 -9.62 20.44 17.24
C LYS A 71 -10.03 19.37 16.23
N ILE A 72 -9.66 18.11 16.48
CA ILE A 72 -10.04 16.98 15.62
C ILE A 72 -11.56 16.81 15.63
N LEU A 73 -12.20 16.84 16.80
CA LEU A 73 -13.66 16.76 16.93
C LEU A 73 -14.38 17.89 16.20
N GLU A 74 -13.90 19.13 16.34
CA GLU A 74 -14.46 20.29 15.62
C GLU A 74 -14.38 20.09 14.10
N ALA A 75 -13.21 19.71 13.58
CA ALA A 75 -13.04 19.45 12.14
C ALA A 75 -13.85 18.24 11.66
N TRP A 76 -13.96 17.20 12.48
CA TRP A 76 -14.75 16.01 12.19
C TRP A 76 -16.24 16.34 11.99
N LYS A 77 -16.77 17.29 12.76
CA LYS A 77 -18.16 17.78 12.61
C LYS A 77 -18.34 18.71 11.41
N GLN A 78 -17.29 19.43 11.03
CA GLN A 78 -17.32 20.33 9.86
C GLN A 78 -17.17 19.57 8.53
N ALA A 79 -16.55 18.40 8.55
CA ALA A 79 -16.45 17.53 7.39
C ALA A 79 -17.85 17.02 6.98
N LYS A 80 -18.29 17.39 5.77
CA LYS A 80 -19.53 16.89 5.13
C LYS A 80 -19.16 16.25 3.78
N PRO A 81 -19.17 14.92 3.64
CA PRO A 81 -19.53 13.90 4.65
C PRO A 81 -18.43 13.66 5.72
N PRO A 82 -18.76 13.04 6.87
CA PRO A 82 -17.77 12.57 7.83
C PRO A 82 -16.81 11.57 7.17
N PRO A 83 -15.52 11.55 7.55
CA PRO A 83 -14.56 10.64 6.94
C PRO A 83 -14.97 9.19 7.21
N GLN A 84 -15.24 8.45 6.12
CA GLN A 84 -15.62 7.03 6.19
C GLN A 84 -14.45 6.09 5.90
N THR A 85 -13.40 6.62 5.27
CA THR A 85 -12.22 5.87 4.88
C THR A 85 -11.04 6.19 5.80
N ALA A 86 -10.12 5.23 5.95
CA ALA A 86 -8.96 5.38 6.83
C ALA A 86 -8.01 6.47 6.33
N GLU A 87 -7.95 6.65 5.02
CA GLU A 87 -7.15 7.63 4.31
C GLU A 87 -7.70 9.05 4.48
N GLU A 88 -9.03 9.22 4.48
CA GLU A 88 -9.67 10.51 4.80
C GLU A 88 -9.45 10.89 6.26
N ALA A 89 -9.65 9.94 7.18
CA ALA A 89 -9.44 10.17 8.60
C ALA A 89 -7.96 10.51 8.89
N SER A 90 -7.01 9.78 8.31
CA SER A 90 -5.58 10.08 8.45
C SER A 90 -5.22 11.45 7.90
N ARG A 91 -5.77 11.84 6.74
CA ARG A 91 -5.52 13.17 6.15
C ARG A 91 -6.04 14.29 7.02
N LEU A 92 -7.26 14.15 7.56
CA LEU A 92 -7.86 15.12 8.47
C LEU A 92 -7.01 15.28 9.74
N VAL A 93 -6.58 14.17 10.34
CA VAL A 93 -5.72 14.19 11.53
C VAL A 93 -4.37 14.85 11.22
N THR A 94 -3.71 14.47 10.13
CA THR A 94 -2.42 15.04 9.72
C THR A 94 -2.51 16.55 9.46
N ASP A 95 -3.56 17.04 8.79
CA ASP A 95 -3.70 18.49 8.53
C ASP A 95 -3.92 19.32 9.80
N ILE A 96 -4.71 18.80 10.75
CA ILE A 96 -4.98 19.47 12.03
C ILE A 96 -3.72 19.50 12.90
N LEU A 97 -2.94 18.42 12.87
CA LEU A 97 -1.74 18.26 13.68
C LEU A 97 -0.46 18.71 12.98
N LYS A 98 -0.53 19.33 11.80
CA LYS A 98 0.65 19.78 11.04
C LYS A 98 1.58 20.72 11.80
N ARG A 99 1.06 21.42 12.82
CA ARG A 99 1.81 22.33 13.69
C ARG A 99 2.34 21.66 14.97
N ASN A 100 2.02 20.39 15.18
CA ASN A 100 2.43 19.59 16.34
C ASN A 100 3.70 18.79 16.04
N GLN A 101 4.26 18.12 17.05
CA GLN A 101 5.43 17.26 16.87
C GLN A 101 5.08 16.05 16.00
N LYS A 102 5.96 15.70 15.06
CA LYS A 102 5.75 14.57 14.13
C LYS A 102 5.52 13.24 14.86
N ALA A 103 6.26 13.02 15.96
CA ALA A 103 6.11 11.83 16.79
C ALA A 103 4.70 11.68 17.39
N ASP A 104 4.03 12.79 17.71
CA ASP A 104 2.66 12.75 18.23
C ASP A 104 1.65 12.38 17.15
N VAL A 105 1.86 12.85 15.91
CA VAL A 105 1.01 12.51 14.76
C VAL A 105 1.15 11.03 14.42
N GLU A 106 2.39 10.55 14.31
CA GLU A 106 2.68 9.14 14.04
C GLU A 106 2.15 8.23 15.15
N GLY A 107 2.29 8.64 16.40
CA GLY A 107 1.76 7.90 17.54
C GLY A 107 0.24 7.83 17.56
N LEU A 108 -0.47 8.91 17.24
CA LEU A 108 -1.93 8.92 17.15
C LEU A 108 -2.44 8.04 16.01
N LEU A 109 -1.84 8.14 14.83
CA LEU A 109 -2.18 7.30 13.69
C LEU A 109 -1.92 5.82 13.99
N SER A 110 -0.80 5.51 14.63
CA SER A 110 -0.45 4.14 15.06
C SER A 110 -1.42 3.59 16.11
N PHE A 111 -1.85 4.42 17.07
CA PHE A 111 -2.80 4.02 18.12
C PHE A 111 -4.14 3.55 17.53
N TYR A 112 -4.59 4.19 16.45
CA TYR A 112 -5.83 3.83 15.76
C TYR A 112 -5.62 2.91 14.55
N GLY A 113 -4.39 2.49 14.24
CA GLY A 113 -4.10 1.66 13.06
C GLY A 113 -4.44 2.36 11.74
N LEU A 114 -4.35 3.70 11.70
CA LEU A 114 -4.57 4.50 10.50
C LEU A 114 -3.31 4.57 9.63
N PRO A 115 -3.45 4.65 8.30
CA PRO A 115 -2.31 4.70 7.40
C PRO A 115 -1.48 5.98 7.65
N LEU A 116 -0.17 5.80 7.81
CA LEU A 116 0.77 6.90 7.93
C LEU A 116 0.91 7.59 6.57
N SER A 117 0.92 8.92 6.56
CA SER A 117 1.03 9.69 5.30
C SER A 117 2.32 9.39 4.51
N HIS A 118 3.35 8.83 5.15
CA HIS A 118 4.58 8.36 4.48
C HIS A 118 4.46 6.96 3.87
N THR A 119 3.47 6.16 4.26
CA THR A 119 3.13 4.87 3.62
C THR A 119 2.13 5.06 2.47
N LEU A 120 1.42 6.19 2.44
CA LEU A 120 0.59 6.62 1.30
C LEU A 120 1.41 7.02 0.04
N VAL A 121 2.74 6.85 0.09
CA VAL A 121 3.67 7.13 -1.02
C VAL A 121 3.97 5.88 -1.86
N GLU A 122 3.47 4.70 -1.49
CA GLU A 122 3.53 3.51 -2.38
C GLU A 122 2.20 3.25 -3.12
N VAL A 123 1.36 4.27 -3.21
CA VAL A 123 0.61 4.51 -4.44
C VAL A 123 1.27 5.73 -5.06
N THR A 124 2.31 5.50 -5.84
CA THR A 124 2.97 6.49 -6.68
C THR A 124 1.99 6.95 -7.75
N VAL A 125 0.97 7.74 -7.38
CA VAL A 125 0.54 8.82 -8.26
C VAL A 125 1.67 9.84 -8.13
N GLU A 126 2.69 9.68 -8.98
CA GLU A 126 3.68 10.72 -9.18
C GLU A 126 2.95 12.05 -9.28
N ALA A 127 3.26 12.97 -8.36
CA ALA A 127 2.96 14.37 -8.58
C ALA A 127 3.44 14.71 -10.00
N PRO A 128 2.66 15.43 -10.83
CA PRO A 128 3.10 15.74 -12.18
C PRO A 128 4.39 16.55 -12.05
N VAL A 129 5.51 15.86 -12.24
CA VAL A 129 6.80 16.50 -12.44
C VAL A 129 6.55 17.38 -13.62
N SER A 130 6.66 18.70 -13.44
CA SER A 130 6.49 19.65 -14.53
C SER A 130 7.42 19.20 -15.65
N LEU A 131 6.84 18.59 -16.68
CA LEU A 131 7.60 18.00 -17.78
C LEU A 131 8.43 19.14 -18.38
N PRO A 132 9.74 18.92 -18.63
CA PRO A 132 10.58 19.94 -19.24
C PRO A 132 9.97 20.41 -20.56
N GLU A 133 10.10 21.72 -20.82
CA GLU A 133 9.54 22.36 -22.00
C GLU A 133 10.10 21.73 -23.27
N GLY A 134 9.23 21.15 -24.11
CA GLY A 134 9.60 20.47 -25.36
C GLY A 134 9.27 18.97 -25.45
N ILE A 135 8.67 18.36 -24.41
CA ILE A 135 8.17 16.97 -24.51
C ILE A 135 6.85 16.94 -25.31
N LEU A 136 6.82 16.12 -26.37
CA LEU A 136 5.63 15.92 -27.22
C LEU A 136 4.81 14.69 -26.80
N PHE A 137 5.48 13.63 -26.35
CA PHE A 137 4.86 12.36 -26.00
C PHE A 137 5.55 11.75 -24.78
N GLU A 138 4.76 11.14 -23.91
CA GLU A 138 5.20 10.39 -22.74
C GLU A 138 4.71 8.94 -22.85
N PHE A 139 5.61 7.98 -22.59
CA PHE A 139 5.28 6.56 -22.64
C PHE A 139 5.43 5.94 -21.26
N GLN A 140 4.31 5.52 -20.67
CA GLN A 140 4.30 4.77 -19.41
C GLN A 140 4.56 3.29 -19.70
N THR A 141 5.73 2.80 -19.30
CA THR A 141 6.20 1.44 -19.60
C THR A 141 6.95 0.86 -18.41
N LEU A 142 7.15 -0.46 -18.42
CA LEU A 142 8.08 -1.11 -17.49
C LEU A 142 9.52 -0.65 -17.74
N PRO A 143 10.42 -0.75 -16.75
CA PRO A 143 11.81 -0.33 -16.89
C PRO A 143 12.44 -0.87 -18.18
N VAL A 144 12.94 0.05 -19.02
CA VAL A 144 13.50 -0.30 -20.32
C VAL A 144 14.94 -0.75 -20.16
N ASP A 145 15.25 -1.96 -20.61
CA ASP A 145 16.61 -2.44 -20.72
C ASP A 145 17.37 -1.60 -21.75
N PRO A 146 18.56 -1.04 -21.44
CA PRO A 146 19.40 -0.35 -22.41
C PRO A 146 19.64 -1.14 -23.70
N LYS A 147 19.66 -2.49 -23.64
CA LYS A 147 19.82 -3.36 -24.82
C LYS A 147 18.60 -3.38 -25.75
N ALA A 148 17.45 -2.91 -25.27
CA ALA A 148 16.21 -2.83 -26.03
C ALA A 148 16.09 -1.52 -26.84
N VAL A 149 17.03 -0.59 -26.64
CA VAL A 149 17.21 0.63 -27.44
C VAL A 149 18.23 0.33 -28.54
N ALA A 150 17.77 0.26 -29.78
CA ALA A 150 18.67 0.13 -30.94
C ALA A 150 19.22 1.51 -31.36
N ASP A 151 20.28 1.54 -32.18
CA ASP A 151 21.09 2.71 -32.62
C ASP A 151 20.30 3.85 -33.34
N GLY A 152 19.27 4.42 -32.71
CA GLY A 152 18.65 5.70 -33.09
C GLY A 152 17.14 5.68 -33.31
N ASP A 153 16.59 4.62 -33.92
CA ASP A 153 15.26 4.70 -34.54
C ASP A 153 14.21 3.75 -33.95
N THR A 154 14.60 2.77 -33.16
CA THR A 154 13.68 1.75 -32.64
C THR A 154 13.95 1.45 -31.19
N ILE A 155 12.88 1.49 -30.39
CA ILE A 155 12.89 1.06 -28.99
C ILE A 155 11.86 -0.07 -28.80
N THR A 156 12.28 -1.13 -28.12
CA THR A 156 11.37 -2.19 -27.66
C THR A 156 11.03 -1.95 -26.20
N VAL A 157 9.75 -1.75 -25.91
CA VAL A 157 9.26 -1.52 -24.55
C VAL A 157 8.26 -2.60 -24.17
N TYR A 158 8.06 -2.76 -22.87
CA TYR A 158 7.11 -3.72 -22.31
C TYR A 158 6.12 -2.98 -21.43
N VAL A 159 4.84 -3.35 -21.53
CA VAL A 159 3.77 -2.81 -20.69
C VAL A 159 3.14 -3.97 -19.93
N SER A 160 2.91 -3.79 -18.63
CA SER A 160 2.30 -4.81 -17.78
C SER A 160 0.90 -5.18 -18.28
N THR A 161 0.55 -6.46 -18.23
CA THR A 161 -0.82 -6.90 -18.50
C THR A 161 -1.81 -6.52 -17.39
N SER A 162 -1.33 -6.06 -16.25
CA SER A 162 -2.17 -5.51 -15.17
C SER A 162 -2.78 -4.16 -15.55
N GLU A 163 -2.18 -3.44 -16.49
CA GLU A 163 -2.68 -2.14 -16.94
C GLU A 163 -4.02 -2.31 -17.69
N PRO A 164 -5.05 -1.48 -17.40
CA PRO A 164 -6.38 -1.59 -18.02
C PRO A 164 -6.35 -1.56 -19.55
N VAL A 165 -5.40 -0.80 -20.12
CA VAL A 165 -5.23 -0.65 -21.57
C VAL A 165 -4.81 -1.96 -22.22
N VAL A 166 -3.96 -2.74 -21.55
CA VAL A 166 -3.41 -3.99 -22.10
C VAL A 166 -4.25 -5.19 -21.68
N SER A 167 -4.79 -5.19 -20.46
CA SER A 167 -5.50 -6.33 -19.85
C SER A 167 -6.68 -6.83 -20.70
N SER A 168 -7.45 -5.93 -21.30
CA SER A 168 -8.59 -6.26 -22.16
C SER A 168 -8.20 -7.01 -23.44
N SER A 169 -6.94 -6.89 -23.87
CA SER A 169 -6.43 -7.46 -25.12
C SER A 169 -5.67 -8.78 -24.95
N VAL A 170 -5.49 -9.25 -23.71
CA VAL A 170 -4.68 -10.44 -23.41
C VAL A 170 -5.47 -11.73 -23.69
N PRO A 171 -4.99 -12.62 -24.57
CA PRO A 171 -5.63 -13.91 -24.79
C PRO A 171 -5.61 -14.79 -23.54
N ARG A 172 -6.69 -15.54 -23.31
CA ARG A 172 -6.81 -16.47 -22.17
C ARG A 172 -5.67 -17.50 -22.14
N GLU A 173 -5.22 -17.94 -23.30
CA GLU A 173 -4.13 -18.91 -23.45
C GLU A 173 -2.80 -18.39 -22.88
N VAL A 174 -2.51 -17.10 -23.07
CA VAL A 174 -1.28 -16.46 -22.57
C VAL A 174 -1.31 -16.39 -21.04
N ASN A 175 -2.44 -15.98 -20.46
CA ASN A 175 -2.63 -15.95 -19.01
C ASN A 175 -2.49 -17.35 -18.40
N LEU A 176 -3.12 -18.35 -19.03
CA LEU A 176 -3.03 -19.73 -18.58
C LEU A 176 -1.60 -20.28 -18.69
N ALA A 177 -0.89 -19.99 -19.78
CA ALA A 177 0.50 -20.36 -19.96
C ALA A 177 1.41 -19.71 -18.90
N ALA A 178 1.18 -18.44 -18.54
CA ALA A 178 1.92 -17.74 -17.50
C ALA A 178 1.72 -18.41 -16.13
N VAL A 179 0.48 -18.72 -15.76
CA VAL A 179 0.16 -19.43 -14.50
C VAL A 179 0.78 -20.84 -14.48
N GLN A 180 0.71 -21.57 -15.60
CA GLN A 180 1.31 -22.90 -15.71
C GLN A 180 2.84 -22.86 -15.61
N ARG A 181 3.47 -21.82 -16.17
CA ARG A 181 4.91 -21.60 -16.10
C ARG A 181 5.34 -21.31 -14.65
N ALA A 182 4.63 -20.46 -13.93
CA ALA A 182 4.88 -20.19 -12.52
C ALA A 182 4.85 -21.50 -11.70
N LYS A 183 3.79 -22.31 -11.87
CA LYS A 183 3.67 -23.64 -11.24
C LYS A 183 4.79 -24.60 -11.64
N ALA A 184 5.27 -24.53 -12.88
CA ALA A 184 6.40 -25.36 -13.33
C ALA A 184 7.70 -24.93 -12.67
N ARG A 185 7.94 -23.62 -12.49
CA ARG A 185 9.11 -23.08 -11.77
C ARG A 185 9.09 -23.43 -10.29
N GLU A 186 7.93 -23.33 -9.63
CA GLU A 186 7.76 -23.78 -8.24
C GLU A 186 8.15 -25.27 -8.07
N LYS A 187 7.76 -26.10 -9.04
CA LYS A 187 8.10 -27.54 -9.08
C LYS A 187 9.51 -27.82 -9.60
N ARG A 188 10.34 -26.80 -9.86
CA ARG A 188 11.68 -26.91 -10.45
C ARG A 188 11.72 -27.65 -11.79
N ASN A 189 10.62 -27.65 -12.53
CA ASN A 189 10.53 -28.20 -13.87
C ASN A 189 10.84 -27.10 -14.89
N TYR A 190 12.13 -26.82 -15.04
CA TYR A 190 12.63 -25.78 -15.95
C TYR A 190 12.32 -26.06 -17.44
N PRO A 191 12.47 -27.29 -17.97
CA PRO A 191 12.17 -27.55 -19.38
C PRO A 191 10.73 -27.18 -19.77
N LYS A 192 9.76 -27.58 -18.94
CA LYS A 192 8.35 -27.22 -19.15
C LYS A 192 8.09 -25.73 -18.99
N ALA A 193 8.78 -25.07 -18.04
CA ALA A 193 8.65 -23.63 -17.86
C ALA A 193 9.19 -22.85 -19.08
N ASP A 194 10.28 -23.32 -19.68
CA ASP A 194 10.91 -22.69 -20.84
C ASP A 194 10.07 -22.90 -22.12
N GLU A 195 9.50 -24.09 -22.33
CA GLU A 195 8.53 -24.33 -23.40
C GLU A 195 7.31 -23.40 -23.31
N LEU A 196 6.76 -23.25 -22.09
CA LEU A 196 5.64 -22.33 -21.85
C LEU A 196 6.06 -20.88 -22.05
N HIS A 197 7.28 -20.52 -21.66
CA HIS A 197 7.82 -19.18 -21.89
C HIS A 197 7.94 -18.87 -23.39
N GLN A 198 8.40 -19.82 -24.19
CA GLN A 198 8.51 -19.65 -25.64
C GLN A 198 7.14 -19.43 -26.27
N LYS A 199 6.11 -20.20 -25.87
CA LYS A 199 4.73 -19.97 -26.34
C LYS A 199 4.20 -18.58 -26.03
N ILE A 200 4.55 -18.04 -24.86
CA ILE A 200 4.19 -16.67 -24.46
C ILE A 200 4.91 -15.65 -25.36
N ILE A 201 6.20 -15.87 -25.63
CA ILE A 201 7.03 -15.04 -26.55
C ILE A 201 6.44 -15.03 -27.96
N ASP A 202 6.09 -16.19 -28.50
CA ASP A 202 5.54 -16.34 -29.84
C ASP A 202 4.20 -15.61 -29.98
N SER A 203 3.46 -15.47 -28.87
CA SER A 203 2.21 -14.71 -28.80
C SER A 203 2.41 -13.19 -28.68
N GLY A 204 3.65 -12.70 -28.67
CA GLY A 204 3.98 -11.27 -28.52
C GLY A 204 4.00 -10.77 -27.07
N TYR A 205 3.99 -11.68 -26.10
CA TYR A 205 4.07 -11.38 -24.67
C TYR A 205 5.41 -11.86 -24.11
N ARG A 206 5.77 -11.43 -22.90
CA ARG A 206 6.96 -11.92 -22.22
C ARG A 206 6.74 -11.88 -20.72
N VAL A 207 7.22 -12.90 -20.03
CA VAL A 207 7.32 -12.87 -18.57
C VAL A 207 8.67 -12.28 -18.19
N LEU A 208 8.67 -11.12 -17.55
CA LEU A 208 9.85 -10.42 -17.06
C LEU A 208 9.98 -10.64 -15.55
N ASN A 209 11.22 -10.66 -15.06
CA ASN A 209 11.48 -10.64 -13.61
C ASN A 209 11.89 -9.23 -13.23
N ILE A 210 11.01 -8.53 -12.51
CA ILE A 210 11.23 -7.16 -12.03
C ILE A 210 11.11 -7.23 -10.52
N GLU A 211 12.15 -6.79 -9.80
CA GLU A 211 12.14 -6.75 -8.32
C GLU A 211 11.85 -8.10 -7.63
N ASN A 212 12.22 -9.22 -8.27
CA ASN A 212 11.94 -10.61 -7.87
C ASN A 212 10.50 -11.08 -8.12
N GLU A 213 9.70 -10.30 -8.83
CA GLU A 213 8.34 -10.66 -9.23
C GLU A 213 8.27 -11.01 -10.73
N GLU A 214 7.51 -12.07 -11.05
CA GLU A 214 7.25 -12.45 -12.44
C GLU A 214 6.07 -11.65 -13.00
N VAL A 215 6.39 -10.63 -13.81
CA VAL A 215 5.39 -9.79 -14.46
C VAL A 215 5.16 -10.26 -15.89
N LEU A 216 3.90 -10.60 -16.22
CA LEU A 216 3.49 -10.81 -17.60
C LEU A 216 3.34 -9.45 -18.29
N ALA A 217 4.03 -9.27 -19.41
CA ALA A 217 4.05 -8.00 -20.13
C ALA A 217 3.85 -8.19 -21.64
N ARG A 218 3.24 -7.21 -22.29
CA ARG A 218 3.08 -7.16 -23.74
C ARG A 218 4.24 -6.41 -24.38
N LYS A 219 4.78 -6.96 -25.47
CA LYS A 219 5.87 -6.32 -26.23
C LYS A 219 5.32 -5.25 -27.16
N PHE A 220 5.89 -4.05 -27.09
CA PHE A 220 5.66 -2.96 -28.04
C PHE A 220 6.97 -2.56 -28.70
N ARG A 221 6.91 -2.26 -30.00
CA ARG A 221 8.05 -1.76 -30.77
C ARG A 221 7.69 -0.38 -31.29
N ILE A 222 8.34 0.64 -30.74
CA ILE A 222 8.13 2.03 -31.11
C ILE A 222 9.22 2.40 -32.12
N ARG A 223 8.83 3.13 -33.17
CA ARG A 223 9.75 3.73 -34.13
C ARG A 223 9.64 5.25 -34.03
N LEU A 224 10.77 5.91 -33.80
CA LEU A 224 10.85 7.36 -33.77
C LEU A 224 11.13 7.81 -35.21
N ARG A 225 10.16 8.46 -35.85
CA ARG A 225 10.23 8.98 -37.22
C ARG A 225 9.70 10.40 -37.24
#